data_AF-A0A918BRL6-F1
#
_entry.id   AF-A0A918BRL6-F1
#
_cell.length_a   1.000
_cell.length_b   1.000
_cell.length_c   1.000
_cell.angle_alpha   90.00
_cell.angle_beta   90.00
_cell.angle_gamma   90.00
#
_symmetry.space_group_name_H-M   'P 1'
#
loop_
_entity.id
_entity.type
_entity.pdbx_description
1 polymer ?
#
loop_
_entity_poly.entity_id
_entity_poly.type
_entity_poly.pdbx_seq_one_letter_code
_entity_poly.pdbx_strand_id
1 'polypeptide(L)'
;MPIPDGVRLRAGRARRLGFMHGHRELGDFLQASRARLRPEDVGLPDYGDRRRVPGLRREELALLAGVSSSYYTRLEQGQSVGASPEVLDALARALRLDEAERSHLHDLAGSVRRRPVVRRPPEEHADASMLDLLDAFGDVPALVSGRRGDVLAWNAMGHALFASHLDSFAPQCPNDRPNLARMIFLDAHIRALYTDWSGKARAVVENLRMVAGRHPDDGRLTSLVGELAMSSPEFASMWADHRVRPCDSNVYEMHHPLVGVLTVTQQSLRPPLNNDSHLVLATAARDSASQEALRLLAQVISDARGPQPTHTTQRC
;
A
#
# COMPACT_ATOMS: atom_id res chain seq x y z
N MET A 1 21.49 14.54 -50.93
CA MET A 1 20.76 13.30 -50.64
C MET A 1 20.01 13.51 -49.34
N PRO A 2 18.67 13.71 -49.34
CA PRO A 2 17.92 13.93 -48.11
C PRO A 2 17.50 12.59 -47.50
N ILE A 3 17.64 12.45 -46.18
CA ILE A 3 17.22 11.28 -45.39
C ILE A 3 15.72 11.46 -45.06
N PRO A 4 14.87 10.42 -45.20
CA PRO A 4 13.42 10.55 -45.06
C PRO A 4 12.91 10.48 -43.63
N ASP A 5 11.72 11.07 -43.45
CA ASP A 5 10.86 11.03 -42.27
C ASP A 5 10.41 9.60 -41.87
N GLY A 6 10.38 9.37 -40.55
CA GLY A 6 9.75 8.23 -39.88
C GLY A 6 10.27 8.17 -38.44
N VAL A 7 9.48 8.13 -37.36
CA VAL A 7 8.25 7.40 -37.09
C VAL A 7 7.53 8.09 -35.91
N ARG A 8 6.35 8.69 -36.13
CA ARG A 8 5.43 9.12 -35.06
C ARG A 8 4.30 8.11 -34.86
N LEU A 9 4.58 6.89 -34.38
CA LEU A 9 3.52 5.92 -34.09
C LEU A 9 3.86 4.99 -32.91
N ARG A 10 3.98 5.51 -31.68
CA ARG A 10 3.89 4.67 -30.45
C ARG A 10 3.26 5.33 -29.21
N ALA A 11 2.65 6.51 -29.33
CA ALA A 11 2.01 7.18 -28.18
C ALA A 11 0.56 6.73 -27.91
N GLY A 12 -0.15 6.17 -28.91
CA GLY A 12 -1.59 5.88 -28.82
C GLY A 12 -1.99 4.64 -28.01
N ARG A 13 -1.09 3.66 -27.87
CA ARG A 13 -1.40 2.36 -27.22
C ARG A 13 -1.29 2.45 -25.70
N ALA A 14 -0.22 3.06 -25.18
CA ALA A 14 -0.04 3.29 -23.74
C ALA A 14 -1.13 4.21 -23.14
N ARG A 15 -1.59 5.21 -23.92
CA ARG A 15 -2.66 6.14 -23.53
C ARG A 15 -4.02 5.47 -23.27
N ARG A 16 -4.34 4.39 -23.99
CA ARG A 16 -5.57 3.61 -23.73
C ARG A 16 -5.43 2.73 -22.50
N LEU A 17 -4.25 2.15 -22.26
CA LEU A 17 -4.05 1.25 -21.11
C LEU A 17 -4.19 1.98 -19.76
N GLY A 18 -3.59 3.17 -19.59
CA GLY A 18 -3.72 3.95 -18.34
C GLY A 18 -5.14 4.46 -18.08
N PHE A 19 -5.81 4.95 -19.14
CA PHE A 19 -7.23 5.35 -19.08
C PHE A 19 -8.14 4.17 -18.71
N MET A 20 -7.90 2.99 -19.27
CA MET A 20 -8.68 1.77 -18.96
C MET A 20 -8.39 1.21 -17.56
N HIS A 21 -7.25 1.50 -16.94
CA HIS A 21 -6.94 1.02 -15.58
C HIS A 21 -7.73 1.77 -14.51
N GLY A 22 -7.70 3.11 -14.49
CA GLY A 22 -8.40 3.89 -13.45
C GLY A 22 -9.93 3.71 -13.48
N HIS A 23 -10.52 3.61 -14.67
CA HIS A 23 -11.95 3.33 -14.84
C HIS A 23 -12.34 1.94 -14.32
N ARG A 24 -11.47 0.94 -14.52
CA ARG A 24 -11.70 -0.43 -14.08
C ARG A 24 -11.50 -0.56 -12.58
N GLU A 25 -10.50 0.08 -12.00
CA GLU A 25 -10.27 0.10 -10.55
C GLU A 25 -11.44 0.73 -9.77
N LEU A 26 -12.01 1.84 -10.27
CA LEU A 26 -13.21 2.44 -9.69
C LEU A 26 -14.41 1.48 -9.75
N GLY A 27 -14.60 0.84 -10.91
CA GLY A 27 -15.67 -0.13 -11.12
C GLY A 27 -15.56 -1.34 -10.20
N ASP A 28 -14.38 -1.93 -10.13
CA ASP A 28 -14.08 -3.09 -9.30
C ASP A 28 -14.23 -2.76 -7.80
N PHE A 29 -13.80 -1.58 -7.36
CA PHE A 29 -14.00 -1.09 -5.99
C PHE A 29 -15.49 -0.93 -5.64
N LEU A 30 -16.29 -0.35 -6.53
CA LEU A 30 -17.73 -0.20 -6.34
C LEU A 30 -18.44 -1.56 -6.31
N GLN A 31 -18.08 -2.46 -7.21
CA GLN A 31 -18.64 -3.81 -7.27
C GLN A 31 -18.34 -4.59 -5.98
N ALA A 32 -17.08 -4.56 -5.52
CA ALA A 32 -16.68 -5.25 -4.31
C ALA A 32 -17.32 -4.65 -3.06
N SER A 33 -17.40 -3.32 -2.96
CA SER A 33 -18.07 -2.64 -1.85
C SER A 33 -19.57 -2.99 -1.79
N ARG A 34 -20.23 -3.05 -2.95
CA ARG A 34 -21.63 -3.47 -3.06
C ARG A 34 -21.85 -4.92 -2.65
N ALA A 35 -20.91 -5.81 -2.99
CA ALA A 35 -20.99 -7.23 -2.64
C ALA A 35 -20.84 -7.51 -1.13
N ARG A 36 -20.26 -6.57 -0.36
CA ARG A 36 -20.10 -6.69 1.10
C ARG A 36 -21.37 -6.40 1.90
N LEU A 37 -22.28 -5.59 1.38
CA LEU A 37 -23.50 -5.19 2.08
C LEU A 37 -24.66 -6.12 1.81
N ARG A 38 -25.39 -6.50 2.86
CA ARG A 38 -26.67 -7.20 2.75
C ARG A 38 -27.83 -6.19 2.71
N PRO A 39 -28.97 -6.53 2.10
CA PRO A 39 -30.16 -5.65 2.07
C PRO A 39 -30.60 -5.22 3.46
N GLU A 40 -30.60 -6.17 4.41
CA GLU A 40 -30.95 -5.93 5.81
C GLU A 40 -30.04 -4.90 6.48
N ASP A 41 -28.76 -4.85 6.13
CA ASP A 41 -27.81 -3.87 6.68
C ASP A 41 -28.22 -2.44 6.35
N VAL A 42 -28.88 -2.23 5.21
CA VAL A 42 -29.31 -0.91 4.69
C VAL A 42 -30.82 -0.69 4.81
N GLY A 43 -31.51 -1.53 5.59
CA GLY A 43 -32.95 -1.39 5.85
C GLY A 43 -33.84 -1.76 4.66
N LEU A 44 -33.32 -2.52 3.69
CA LEU A 44 -34.10 -3.04 2.57
C LEU A 44 -34.63 -4.45 2.91
N PRO A 45 -35.91 -4.74 2.62
CA PRO A 45 -36.46 -6.07 2.79
C PRO A 45 -35.79 -7.08 1.85
N ASP A 46 -35.36 -8.22 2.39
CA ASP A 46 -34.85 -9.31 1.57
C ASP A 46 -36.02 -10.17 1.07
N TYR A 47 -36.44 -9.92 -0.16
CA TYR A 47 -37.54 -10.65 -0.80
C TYR A 47 -37.13 -12.06 -1.27
N GLY A 48 -36.40 -12.82 -0.44
CA GLY A 48 -36.27 -14.30 -0.38
C GLY A 48 -36.01 -15.13 -1.65
N ASP A 49 -35.95 -14.53 -2.83
CA ASP A 49 -35.94 -15.23 -4.10
C ASP A 49 -34.49 -15.46 -4.54
N ARG A 50 -34.19 -16.62 -5.14
CA ARG A 50 -32.83 -17.14 -5.43
C ARG A 50 -31.86 -16.05 -5.93
N ARG A 51 -31.21 -15.35 -4.98
CA ARG A 51 -30.43 -14.14 -5.23
C ARG A 51 -29.16 -14.55 -5.96
N ARG A 52 -29.06 -14.23 -7.25
CA ARG A 52 -27.93 -14.63 -8.12
C ARG A 52 -26.64 -13.84 -7.84
N VAL A 53 -26.70 -12.76 -7.08
CA VAL A 53 -25.58 -11.84 -6.86
C VAL A 53 -25.31 -11.73 -5.36
N PRO A 54 -24.05 -11.86 -4.90
CA PRO A 54 -23.71 -11.59 -3.51
C PRO A 54 -23.95 -10.10 -3.19
N GLY A 55 -24.57 -9.83 -2.04
CA GLY A 55 -24.83 -8.49 -1.52
C GLY A 55 -25.97 -7.70 -2.19
N LEU A 56 -25.84 -6.38 -2.24
CA LEU A 56 -26.83 -5.48 -2.82
C LEU A 56 -26.87 -5.57 -4.36
N ARG A 57 -28.05 -5.45 -4.96
CA ARG A 57 -28.23 -5.30 -6.41
C ARG A 57 -27.84 -3.88 -6.84
N ARG A 58 -27.52 -3.71 -8.13
CA ARG A 58 -27.22 -2.39 -8.71
C ARG A 58 -28.38 -1.40 -8.53
N GLU A 59 -29.60 -1.89 -8.69
CA GLU A 59 -30.83 -1.11 -8.53
C GLU A 59 -31.07 -0.70 -7.07
N GLU A 60 -30.85 -1.62 -6.13
CA GLU A 60 -30.97 -1.36 -4.68
C GLU A 60 -29.99 -0.25 -4.26
N LEU A 61 -28.73 -0.33 -4.71
CA LEU A 61 -27.75 0.70 -4.38
C LEU A 61 -28.03 2.03 -5.07
N ALA A 62 -28.44 2.01 -6.34
CA ALA A 62 -28.79 3.23 -7.07
C ALA A 62 -29.95 3.98 -6.40
N LEU A 63 -30.96 3.25 -5.91
CA LEU A 63 -32.06 3.79 -5.12
C LEU A 63 -31.55 4.45 -3.83
N LEU A 64 -30.71 3.75 -3.06
CA LEU A 64 -30.14 4.28 -1.81
C LEU A 64 -29.27 5.52 -2.03
N ALA A 65 -28.53 5.57 -3.13
CA ALA A 65 -27.67 6.71 -3.48
C ALA A 65 -28.42 7.84 -4.21
N GLY A 66 -29.71 7.69 -4.52
CA GLY A 66 -30.50 8.70 -5.24
C GLY A 66 -30.04 8.93 -6.68
N VAL A 67 -29.48 7.91 -7.35
CA VAL A 67 -29.00 7.97 -8.73
C VAL A 67 -29.75 6.97 -9.62
N SER A 68 -29.73 7.17 -10.95
CA SER A 68 -30.35 6.18 -11.84
C SER A 68 -29.55 4.88 -11.90
N SER A 69 -30.25 3.74 -11.96
CA SER A 69 -29.63 2.41 -12.09
C SER A 69 -28.72 2.30 -13.32
N SER A 70 -29.14 2.88 -14.45
CA SER A 70 -28.33 2.93 -15.68
C SER A 70 -27.05 3.75 -15.51
N TYR A 71 -27.10 4.83 -14.73
CA TYR A 71 -25.92 5.64 -14.42
C TYR A 71 -24.94 4.86 -13.53
N TYR A 72 -25.42 4.25 -12.45
CA TYR A 72 -24.59 3.41 -11.58
C TYR A 72 -23.96 2.22 -12.34
N THR A 73 -24.74 1.56 -13.21
CA THR A 73 -24.23 0.46 -14.03
C THR A 73 -23.07 0.88 -14.93
N ARG A 74 -23.16 2.05 -15.57
CA ARG A 74 -22.04 2.59 -16.37
C ARG A 74 -20.84 2.96 -15.52
N LEU A 75 -21.05 3.44 -14.30
CA LEU A 75 -19.97 3.75 -13.36
C LEU A 75 -19.23 2.48 -12.92
N GLU A 76 -19.97 1.44 -12.53
CA GLU A 76 -19.41 0.13 -12.14
C GLU A 76 -18.71 -0.57 -13.31
N GLN A 77 -19.18 -0.39 -14.55
CA GLN A 77 -18.55 -0.95 -15.75
C GLN A 77 -17.33 -0.14 -16.24
N GLY A 78 -16.96 0.95 -15.57
CA GLY A 78 -15.87 1.83 -16.00
C GLY A 78 -16.17 2.59 -17.30
N GLN A 79 -17.43 2.71 -17.70
CA GLN A 79 -17.87 3.38 -18.93
C GLN A 79 -18.28 4.83 -18.71
N SER A 80 -18.49 5.25 -17.46
CA SER A 80 -18.84 6.63 -17.11
C SER A 80 -17.59 7.42 -16.71
N VAL A 81 -17.48 8.65 -17.22
CA VAL A 81 -16.41 9.58 -16.88
C VAL A 81 -16.97 10.63 -15.92
N GLY A 82 -16.30 10.84 -14.79
CA GLY A 82 -16.48 12.03 -13.95
C GLY A 82 -17.79 12.08 -13.14
N ALA A 83 -18.02 11.13 -12.24
CA ALA A 83 -19.01 11.30 -11.18
C ALA A 83 -18.71 12.57 -10.37
N SER A 84 -19.74 13.36 -10.04
CA SER A 84 -19.56 14.58 -9.24
C SER A 84 -19.22 14.22 -7.79
N PRO A 85 -18.55 15.10 -7.03
CA PRO A 85 -18.27 14.85 -5.62
C PRO A 85 -19.53 14.50 -4.81
N GLU A 86 -20.66 15.14 -5.13
CA GLU A 86 -21.95 14.89 -4.47
C GLU A 86 -22.46 13.47 -4.74
N VAL A 87 -22.29 12.98 -5.98
CA VAL A 87 -22.65 11.60 -6.35
C VAL A 87 -21.73 10.60 -5.66
N LEU A 88 -20.43 10.86 -5.59
CA LEU A 88 -19.47 10.01 -4.87
C LEU A 88 -19.80 9.97 -3.38
N ASP A 89 -20.21 11.09 -2.80
CA ASP A 89 -20.63 11.19 -1.41
C ASP A 89 -21.92 10.42 -1.12
N ALA A 90 -22.88 10.48 -2.04
CA ALA A 90 -24.10 9.69 -1.96
C ALA A 90 -23.82 8.18 -2.05
N LEU A 91 -22.93 7.78 -2.96
CA LEU A 91 -22.48 6.39 -3.09
C LEU A 91 -21.72 5.92 -1.85
N ALA A 92 -20.82 6.73 -1.29
CA ALA A 92 -20.07 6.40 -0.08
C ALA A 92 -21.01 6.20 1.13
N ARG A 93 -22.03 7.06 1.29
CA ARG A 93 -23.06 6.89 2.32
C ARG A 93 -23.89 5.63 2.13
N ALA A 94 -24.36 5.38 0.89
CA ALA A 94 -25.17 4.21 0.57
C ALA A 94 -24.39 2.89 0.76
N LEU A 95 -23.08 2.91 0.50
CA LEU A 95 -22.16 1.80 0.70
C LEU A 95 -21.61 1.70 2.13
N ARG A 96 -21.98 2.61 3.04
CA ARG A 96 -21.46 2.70 4.41
C ARG A 96 -19.93 2.64 4.48
N LEU A 97 -19.27 3.33 3.55
CA LEU A 97 -17.81 3.39 3.50
C LEU A 97 -17.27 4.14 4.73
N ASP A 98 -16.17 3.65 5.29
CA ASP A 98 -15.42 4.40 6.28
C ASP A 98 -14.66 5.59 5.66
N GLU A 99 -14.00 6.40 6.49
CA GLU A 99 -13.32 7.61 6.00
C GLU A 99 -12.18 7.29 5.01
N ALA A 100 -11.47 6.18 5.20
CA ALA A 100 -10.38 5.78 4.31
C ALA A 100 -10.93 5.24 2.98
N GLU A 101 -11.96 4.40 3.02
CA GLU A 101 -12.66 3.91 1.83
C GLU A 101 -13.29 5.08 1.04
N ARG A 102 -13.86 6.06 1.73
CA ARG A 102 -14.42 7.29 1.14
C ARG A 102 -13.32 8.12 0.47
N SER A 103 -12.18 8.35 1.13
CA SER A 103 -11.03 9.03 0.51
C SER A 103 -10.55 8.27 -0.73
N HIS A 104 -10.47 6.94 -0.67
CA HIS A 104 -10.05 6.11 -1.79
C HIS A 104 -11.00 6.22 -2.99
N LEU A 105 -12.31 6.22 -2.74
CA LEU A 105 -13.33 6.40 -3.78
C LEU A 105 -13.13 7.72 -4.53
N HIS A 106 -12.87 8.80 -3.80
CA HIS A 106 -12.59 10.12 -4.37
C HIS A 106 -11.27 10.15 -5.15
N ASP A 107 -10.23 9.51 -4.63
CA ASP A 107 -8.94 9.38 -5.31
C ASP A 107 -9.11 8.65 -6.66
N LEU A 108 -9.80 7.49 -6.67
CA LEU A 108 -10.11 6.73 -7.88
C LEU A 108 -10.93 7.53 -8.90
N ALA A 109 -11.96 8.25 -8.45
CA ALA A 109 -12.79 9.05 -9.34
C ALA A 109 -12.09 10.31 -9.87
N GLY A 110 -11.19 10.90 -9.08
CA GLY A 110 -10.35 12.03 -9.48
C GLY A 110 -9.27 11.62 -10.47
N SER A 111 -8.73 10.40 -10.33
CA SER A 111 -7.69 9.87 -11.20
C SER A 111 -8.20 9.62 -12.63
N VAL A 112 -9.45 9.17 -12.78
CA VAL A 112 -10.18 9.05 -14.06
C VAL A 112 -10.25 10.36 -14.85
N ARG A 113 -10.27 11.52 -14.16
CA ARG A 113 -10.33 12.84 -14.81
C ARG A 113 -8.97 13.33 -15.30
N ARG A 114 -7.87 12.76 -14.80
CA ARG A 114 -6.51 13.18 -15.14
C ARG A 114 -6.08 12.53 -16.45
N ARG A 115 -5.46 13.32 -17.33
CA ARG A 115 -4.95 12.84 -18.61
C ARG A 115 -3.61 12.12 -18.34
N PRO A 116 -3.43 10.84 -18.73
CA PRO A 116 -2.20 10.11 -18.45
C PRO A 116 -1.01 10.81 -19.10
N VAL A 117 -0.08 11.32 -18.27
CA VAL A 117 1.23 11.75 -18.74
C VAL A 117 2.18 10.60 -18.45
N VAL A 118 2.49 9.81 -19.49
CA VAL A 118 3.49 8.73 -19.40
C VAL A 118 4.86 9.38 -19.20
N ARG A 119 5.24 9.59 -17.95
CA ARG A 119 6.60 9.92 -17.53
C ARG A 119 7.13 8.73 -16.75
N ARG A 120 8.39 8.36 -16.98
CA ARG A 120 9.08 7.43 -16.07
C ARG A 120 8.99 8.05 -14.68
N PRO A 121 8.35 7.38 -13.71
CA PRO A 121 8.14 8.00 -12.43
C PRO A 121 9.51 8.16 -11.74
N PRO A 122 9.74 9.29 -11.04
CA PRO A 122 11.04 9.58 -10.44
C PRO A 122 11.41 8.51 -9.42
N GLU A 123 12.72 8.34 -9.22
CA GLU A 123 13.24 7.53 -8.14
C GLU A 123 12.93 8.17 -6.79
N GLU A 124 12.51 7.33 -5.86
CA GLU A 124 12.16 7.75 -4.51
C GLU A 124 13.44 7.83 -3.69
N HIS A 125 13.58 8.95 -3.00
CA HIS A 125 14.70 9.24 -2.12
C HIS A 125 14.14 9.76 -0.81
N ALA A 126 14.81 9.41 0.29
CA ALA A 126 14.55 10.05 1.56
C ALA A 126 15.21 11.43 1.53
N ASP A 127 14.43 12.49 1.75
CA ASP A 127 14.97 13.84 1.87
C ASP A 127 15.87 13.95 3.12
N ALA A 128 16.82 14.88 3.12
CA ALA A 128 17.77 15.04 4.23
C ALA A 128 17.08 15.19 5.60
N SER A 129 15.98 15.94 5.68
CA SER A 129 15.21 16.09 6.91
C SER A 129 14.59 14.79 7.43
N MET A 130 14.26 13.85 6.54
CA MET A 130 13.75 12.53 6.92
C MET A 130 14.88 11.64 7.45
N LEU A 131 16.08 11.76 6.89
CA LEU A 131 17.27 11.05 7.38
C LEU A 131 17.70 11.61 8.75
N ASP A 132 17.74 12.93 8.91
CA ASP A 132 18.02 13.58 10.21
C ASP A 132 17.00 13.14 11.27
N LEU A 133 15.72 13.06 10.89
CA LEU A 133 14.67 12.58 11.78
C LEU A 133 14.82 11.09 12.12
N LEU A 134 15.17 10.25 11.14
CA LEU A 134 15.43 8.83 11.31
C LEU A 134 16.57 8.59 12.32
N ASP A 135 17.65 9.38 12.22
CA ASP A 135 18.79 9.30 13.13
C ASP A 135 18.44 9.80 14.54
N ALA A 136 17.56 10.79 14.66
CA ALA A 136 17.10 11.32 15.95
C ALA A 136 16.33 10.30 16.81
N PHE A 137 15.80 9.23 16.22
CA PHE A 137 15.11 8.16 16.95
C PHE A 137 16.03 7.22 17.73
N GLY A 138 17.34 7.25 17.50
CA GLY A 138 18.33 6.46 18.25
C GLY A 138 18.00 4.97 18.27
N ASP A 139 17.76 4.44 19.47
CA ASP A 139 17.48 3.02 19.72
C ASP A 139 16.03 2.59 19.42
N VAL A 140 15.16 3.49 18.96
CA VAL A 140 13.82 3.11 18.50
C VAL A 140 13.93 2.54 17.08
N PRO A 141 13.52 1.28 16.82
CA PRO A 141 13.55 0.71 15.48
C PRO A 141 12.72 1.54 14.49
N ALA A 142 13.38 2.02 13.44
CA ALA A 142 12.78 2.93 12.48
C ALA A 142 13.25 2.67 11.04
N LEU A 143 12.34 2.85 10.07
CA LEU A 143 12.68 2.88 8.65
C LEU A 143 11.87 3.94 7.90
N VAL A 144 12.41 4.39 6.78
CA VAL A 144 11.75 5.27 5.82
C VAL A 144 11.29 4.42 4.65
N SER A 145 9.99 4.44 4.39
CA SER A 145 9.37 3.78 3.24
C SER A 145 8.92 4.81 2.22
N GLY A 146 9.23 4.56 0.94
CA GLY A 146 8.62 5.24 -0.18
C GLY A 146 7.17 4.83 -0.38
N ARG A 147 6.51 5.47 -1.36
CA ARG A 147 5.09 5.25 -1.66
C ARG A 147 4.83 3.85 -2.16
N ARG A 148 5.79 3.25 -2.86
CA ARG A 148 5.69 1.88 -3.39
C ARG A 148 6.08 0.80 -2.39
N GLY A 149 6.41 1.18 -1.16
CA GLY A 149 6.94 0.27 -0.15
C GLY A 149 8.45 0.02 -0.28
N ASP A 150 9.16 0.75 -1.13
CA ASP A 150 10.63 0.66 -1.19
C ASP A 150 11.22 1.21 0.12
N VAL A 151 12.12 0.45 0.75
CA VAL A 151 12.84 0.90 1.94
C VAL A 151 13.94 1.86 1.51
N LEU A 152 13.75 3.15 1.78
CA LEU A 152 14.65 4.23 1.37
C LEU A 152 15.82 4.38 2.35
N ALA A 153 15.58 4.10 3.63
CA ALA A 153 16.58 4.09 4.69
C ALA A 153 16.03 3.34 5.91
N TRP A 154 16.92 2.90 6.79
CA TRP A 154 16.59 2.39 8.13
C TRP A 154 17.68 2.84 9.10
N ASN A 155 17.34 3.03 10.37
CA ASN A 155 18.36 3.15 11.39
C ASN A 155 18.88 1.76 11.78
N ALA A 156 19.95 1.72 12.58
CA ALA A 156 20.57 0.50 13.06
C ALA A 156 19.56 -0.52 13.60
N MET A 157 18.65 -0.01 14.43
CA MET A 157 17.68 -0.81 15.14
C MET A 157 16.54 -1.26 14.22
N GLY A 158 16.11 -0.41 13.28
CA GLY A 158 15.13 -0.75 12.25
C GLY A 158 15.62 -1.87 11.33
N HIS A 159 16.87 -1.81 10.87
CA HIS A 159 17.48 -2.89 10.10
C HIS A 159 17.49 -4.19 10.89
N ALA A 160 17.97 -4.15 12.14
CA ALA A 160 18.07 -5.34 12.96
C ALA A 160 16.70 -5.98 13.26
N LEU A 161 15.69 -5.18 13.58
CA LEU A 161 14.35 -5.69 13.89
C LEU A 161 13.62 -6.23 12.66
N PHE A 162 13.69 -5.52 11.53
CA PHE A 162 12.84 -5.81 10.37
C PHE A 162 13.51 -6.62 9.28
N ALA A 163 14.84 -6.62 9.19
CA ALA A 163 15.56 -7.12 8.01
C ALA A 163 17.00 -7.54 8.30
N SER A 164 17.28 -8.09 9.49
CA SER A 164 18.65 -8.43 9.93
C SER A 164 19.39 -9.40 8.99
N HIS A 165 18.66 -10.18 8.19
CA HIS A 165 19.22 -11.09 7.19
C HIS A 165 19.58 -10.42 5.85
N LEU A 166 19.21 -9.15 5.65
CA LEU A 166 19.58 -8.36 4.47
C LEU A 166 20.84 -7.52 4.75
N ASP A 167 21.55 -7.10 3.70
CA ASP A 167 22.64 -6.14 3.82
C ASP A 167 22.11 -4.79 4.34
N SER A 168 22.71 -4.26 5.41
CA SER A 168 22.35 -2.96 5.99
C SER A 168 22.49 -1.79 5.00
N PHE A 169 23.30 -1.92 3.95
CA PHE A 169 23.46 -0.92 2.89
C PHE A 169 22.52 -1.13 1.69
N ALA A 170 21.68 -2.18 1.70
CA ALA A 170 20.77 -2.48 0.59
C ALA A 170 19.86 -1.30 0.16
N PRO A 171 19.38 -0.40 1.05
CA PRO A 171 18.61 0.78 0.63
C PRO A 171 19.35 1.72 -0.33
N GLN A 172 20.69 1.71 -0.31
CA GLN A 172 21.55 2.54 -1.15
C GLN A 172 21.67 2.02 -2.58
N CYS A 173 21.22 0.80 -2.85
CA CYS A 173 21.24 0.17 -4.17
C CYS A 173 19.85 0.27 -4.83
N PRO A 174 19.58 1.23 -5.73
CA PRO A 174 18.20 1.45 -6.22
C PRO A 174 17.60 0.28 -6.98
N ASN A 175 18.42 -0.56 -7.63
CA ASN A 175 17.95 -1.71 -8.41
C ASN A 175 17.60 -2.92 -7.54
N ASP A 176 18.28 -3.08 -6.40
CA ASP A 176 18.11 -4.22 -5.49
C ASP A 176 17.56 -3.79 -4.13
N ARG A 177 16.91 -2.61 -4.11
CA ARG A 177 16.39 -2.00 -2.90
C ARG A 177 15.33 -2.93 -2.27
N PRO A 178 15.41 -3.18 -0.95
CA PRO A 178 14.38 -3.94 -0.25
C PRO A 178 13.03 -3.25 -0.41
N ASN A 179 11.99 -4.03 -0.70
CA ASN A 179 10.63 -3.54 -0.79
C ASN A 179 9.77 -4.28 0.23
N LEU A 180 9.05 -3.55 1.09
CA LEU A 180 8.25 -4.10 2.17
C LEU A 180 7.20 -5.11 1.69
N ALA A 181 6.62 -4.88 0.51
CA ALA A 181 5.67 -5.84 -0.06
C ALA A 181 6.35 -7.11 -0.55
N ARG A 182 7.49 -6.99 -1.25
CA ARG A 182 8.29 -8.16 -1.62
C ARG A 182 8.75 -8.94 -0.40
N MET A 183 9.25 -8.24 0.62
CA MET A 183 9.65 -8.82 1.90
C MET A 183 8.49 -9.60 2.54
N ILE A 184 7.31 -9.02 2.63
CA ILE A 184 6.17 -9.67 3.31
C ILE A 184 5.65 -10.90 2.54
N PHE A 185 5.66 -10.88 1.20
CA PHE A 185 5.06 -11.95 0.39
C PHE A 185 6.05 -12.98 -0.14
N LEU A 186 7.32 -12.62 -0.34
CA LEU A 186 8.31 -13.44 -1.03
C LEU A 186 9.50 -13.85 -0.14
N ASP A 187 9.64 -13.26 1.05
CA ASP A 187 10.73 -13.56 1.98
C ASP A 187 10.28 -14.44 3.14
N ALA A 188 10.83 -15.65 3.20
CA ALA A 188 10.50 -16.63 4.23
C ALA A 188 10.91 -16.16 5.65
N HIS A 189 11.98 -15.38 5.80
CA HIS A 189 12.42 -14.87 7.11
C HIS A 189 11.41 -13.86 7.64
N ILE A 190 10.95 -12.96 6.79
CA ILE A 190 9.96 -11.96 7.14
C ILE A 190 8.60 -12.60 7.38
N ARG A 191 8.23 -13.62 6.60
CA ARG A 191 7.00 -14.38 6.85
C ARG A 191 7.02 -15.03 8.23
N ALA A 192 8.13 -15.65 8.63
CA ALA A 192 8.29 -16.28 9.94
C ALA A 192 8.36 -15.27 11.10
N LEU A 193 8.74 -14.02 10.81
CA LEU A 193 8.85 -12.96 11.80
C LEU A 193 7.50 -12.56 12.41
N TYR A 194 6.38 -12.68 11.68
CA TYR A 194 5.06 -12.24 12.16
C TYR A 194 4.18 -13.43 12.56
N THR A 195 3.69 -13.44 13.81
CA THR A 195 2.74 -14.49 14.27
C THR A 195 1.45 -14.45 13.46
N ASP A 196 0.84 -13.27 13.32
CA ASP A 196 -0.27 -13.02 12.40
C ASP A 196 0.25 -12.42 11.08
N TRP A 197 0.93 -13.25 10.30
CA TRP A 197 1.40 -12.86 8.97
C TRP A 197 0.24 -12.39 8.07
N SER A 198 -0.93 -13.04 8.14
CA SER A 198 -2.07 -12.70 7.29
C SER A 198 -2.64 -11.31 7.58
N GLY A 199 -2.65 -10.89 8.85
CA GLY A 199 -3.00 -9.52 9.26
C GLY A 199 -2.04 -8.50 8.67
N LYS A 200 -0.72 -8.73 8.81
CA LYS A 200 0.32 -7.85 8.26
C LYS A 200 0.28 -7.78 6.73
N ALA A 201 0.14 -8.92 6.06
CA ALA A 201 0.03 -9.01 4.60
C ALA A 201 -1.16 -8.23 4.06
N ARG A 202 -2.32 -8.32 4.74
CA ARG A 202 -3.52 -7.56 4.37
C ARG A 202 -3.29 -6.05 4.51
N ALA A 203 -2.67 -5.60 5.59
CA ALA A 203 -2.35 -4.17 5.78
C ALA A 203 -1.44 -3.63 4.66
N VAL A 204 -0.46 -4.42 4.20
CA VAL A 204 0.40 -4.06 3.08
C VAL A 204 -0.37 -3.99 1.76
N VAL A 205 -1.26 -4.95 1.48
CA VAL A 205 -2.12 -4.94 0.28
C VAL A 205 -3.06 -3.74 0.26
N GLU A 206 -3.69 -3.44 1.40
CA GLU A 206 -4.57 -2.28 1.55
C GLU A 206 -3.81 -0.97 1.29
N ASN A 207 -2.59 -0.84 1.82
CA ASN A 207 -1.72 0.31 1.56
C ASN A 207 -1.34 0.44 0.08
N LEU A 208 -0.90 -0.65 -0.56
CA LEU A 208 -0.57 -0.64 -1.99
C LEU A 208 -1.76 -0.25 -2.86
N ARG A 209 -2.97 -0.69 -2.50
CA ARG A 209 -4.20 -0.32 -3.23
C ARG A 209 -4.50 1.16 -3.09
N MET A 210 -4.36 1.72 -1.89
CA MET A 210 -4.51 3.16 -1.66
C MET A 210 -3.57 3.97 -2.56
N VAL A 211 -2.30 3.55 -2.63
CA VAL A 211 -1.29 4.24 -3.45
C VAL A 211 -1.60 4.06 -4.94
N ALA A 212 -2.04 2.89 -5.39
CA ALA A 212 -2.42 2.65 -6.77
C ALA A 212 -3.56 3.58 -7.22
N GLY A 213 -4.58 3.76 -6.38
CA GLY A 213 -5.69 4.66 -6.69
C GLY A 213 -5.29 6.13 -6.78
N ARG A 214 -4.32 6.57 -5.98
CA ARG A 214 -3.77 7.95 -6.02
C ARG A 214 -2.83 8.18 -7.21
N HIS A 215 -2.12 7.13 -7.64
CA HIS A 215 -1.08 7.20 -8.66
C HIS A 215 -1.29 6.13 -9.75
N PRO A 216 -2.41 6.14 -10.51
CA PRO A 216 -2.73 5.09 -11.48
C PRO A 216 -1.75 5.03 -12.66
N ASP A 217 -1.02 6.11 -12.92
CA ASP A 217 -0.02 6.21 -13.99
C ASP A 217 1.38 5.72 -13.56
N ASP A 218 1.54 5.25 -12.31
CA ASP A 218 2.83 4.79 -11.79
C ASP A 218 3.17 3.37 -12.27
N GLY A 219 3.80 3.29 -13.45
CA GLY A 219 4.15 2.00 -14.06
C GLY A 219 5.11 1.12 -13.23
N ARG A 220 5.86 1.68 -12.27
CA ARG A 220 6.68 0.88 -11.33
C ARG A 220 5.80 0.20 -10.30
N LEU A 221 4.76 0.89 -9.80
CA LEU A 221 3.77 0.30 -8.90
C LEU A 221 2.93 -0.77 -9.60
N THR A 222 2.48 -0.50 -10.84
CA THR A 222 1.77 -1.51 -11.63
C THR A 222 2.61 -2.77 -11.86
N SER A 223 3.90 -2.60 -12.16
CA SER A 223 4.84 -3.73 -12.30
C SER A 223 4.99 -4.53 -11.01
N LEU A 224 5.12 -3.85 -9.86
CA LEU A 224 5.21 -4.49 -8.55
C LEU A 224 3.96 -5.32 -8.22
N VAL A 225 2.76 -4.74 -8.43
CA VAL A 225 1.49 -5.46 -8.20
C VAL A 225 1.38 -6.67 -9.12
N GLY A 226 1.77 -6.54 -10.39
CA GLY A 226 1.79 -7.65 -11.34
C GLY A 226 2.75 -8.77 -10.94
N GLU A 227 3.97 -8.42 -10.51
CA GLU A 227 4.97 -9.37 -9.99
C GLU A 227 4.45 -10.14 -8.78
N LEU A 228 3.90 -9.43 -7.78
CA LEU A 228 3.38 -10.03 -6.56
C LEU A 228 2.17 -10.92 -6.83
N ALA A 229 1.27 -10.52 -7.73
CA ALA A 229 0.11 -11.32 -8.12
C ALA A 229 0.50 -12.62 -8.86
N MET A 230 1.61 -12.62 -9.61
CA MET A 230 2.12 -13.83 -10.25
C MET A 230 2.89 -14.73 -9.29
N SER A 231 3.55 -14.14 -8.29
CA SER A 231 4.49 -14.85 -7.42
C SER A 231 3.89 -15.33 -6.09
N SER A 232 2.76 -14.75 -5.65
CA SER A 232 2.04 -15.17 -4.43
C SER A 232 0.54 -15.29 -4.70
N PRO A 233 -0.02 -16.52 -4.62
CA PRO A 233 -1.47 -16.74 -4.67
C PRO A 233 -2.23 -15.99 -3.56
N GLU A 234 -1.63 -15.87 -2.38
CA GLU A 234 -2.20 -15.13 -1.26
C GLU A 234 -2.30 -13.64 -1.57
N PHE A 235 -1.27 -13.04 -2.17
CA PHE A 235 -1.34 -11.66 -2.65
C PHE A 235 -2.46 -11.48 -3.67
N ALA A 236 -2.53 -12.36 -4.68
CA ALA A 236 -3.55 -12.29 -5.72
C ALA A 236 -4.97 -12.35 -5.14
N SER A 237 -5.21 -13.24 -4.16
CA SER A 237 -6.48 -13.33 -3.45
C SER A 237 -6.80 -12.06 -2.67
N MET A 238 -5.87 -11.56 -1.85
CA MET A 238 -6.08 -10.34 -1.07
C MET A 238 -6.26 -9.10 -1.97
N TRP A 239 -5.57 -9.07 -3.12
CA TRP A 239 -5.72 -8.01 -4.11
C TRP A 239 -7.08 -8.06 -4.84
N ALA A 240 -7.66 -9.24 -5.04
CA ALA A 240 -8.99 -9.37 -5.62
C ALA A 240 -10.13 -8.97 -4.64
N ASP A 241 -9.88 -8.94 -3.34
CA ASP A 241 -10.92 -8.62 -2.33
C ASP A 241 -11.33 -7.13 -2.29
N HIS A 242 -10.56 -6.22 -2.91
CA HIS A 242 -10.83 -4.77 -2.96
C HIS A 242 -11.14 -4.11 -1.62
N ARG A 243 -10.62 -4.67 -0.52
CA ARG A 243 -10.70 -4.05 0.80
C ARG A 243 -9.65 -2.96 0.94
N VAL A 244 -10.04 -1.90 1.63
CA VAL A 244 -9.22 -0.78 2.07
C VAL A 244 -9.62 -0.49 3.51
N ARG A 245 -8.66 -0.39 4.42
CA ARG A 245 -8.90 0.05 5.79
C ARG A 245 -7.85 1.09 6.19
N PRO A 246 -8.17 2.03 7.10
CA PRO A 246 -7.16 2.90 7.70
C PRO A 246 -6.18 2.03 8.51
N CYS A 247 -4.88 2.16 8.22
CA CYS A 247 -3.81 1.48 8.94
C CYS A 247 -3.14 2.49 9.87
N ASP A 248 -3.81 2.86 10.97
CA ASP A 248 -3.34 3.97 11.81
C ASP A 248 -2.44 3.51 12.98
N SER A 249 -2.52 2.25 13.38
CA SER A 249 -1.57 1.61 14.31
C SER A 249 -1.92 0.13 14.44
N ASN A 250 -0.96 -0.76 14.19
CA ASN A 250 -1.17 -2.19 14.37
C ASN A 250 -0.14 -2.73 15.36
N VAL A 251 -0.66 -3.34 16.43
CA VAL A 251 0.12 -4.13 17.37
C VAL A 251 0.41 -5.47 16.71
N TYR A 252 1.69 -5.82 16.58
CA TYR A 252 2.14 -7.07 15.99
C TYR A 252 2.94 -7.86 17.01
N GLU A 253 2.56 -9.13 17.18
CA GLU A 253 3.42 -10.12 17.80
C GLU A 253 4.40 -10.66 16.77
N MET A 254 5.68 -10.67 17.13
CA MET A 254 6.80 -11.02 16.28
C MET A 254 7.67 -12.09 16.93
N HIS A 255 8.21 -13.01 16.12
CA HIS A 255 9.19 -14.01 16.51
C HIS A 255 10.57 -13.62 15.98
N HIS A 256 11.32 -12.82 16.76
CA HIS A 256 12.63 -12.35 16.34
C HIS A 256 13.72 -13.38 16.64
N PRO A 257 14.63 -13.69 15.68
CA PRO A 257 15.61 -14.77 15.84
C PRO A 257 16.59 -14.57 17.00
N LEU A 258 16.90 -13.32 17.36
CA LEU A 258 17.88 -13.01 18.41
C LEU A 258 17.27 -12.78 19.80
N VAL A 259 16.01 -12.30 19.87
CA VAL A 259 15.40 -11.87 21.14
C VAL A 259 14.06 -12.57 21.44
N GLY A 260 13.69 -13.54 20.62
CA GLY A 260 12.49 -14.34 20.81
C GLY A 260 11.20 -13.57 20.50
N VAL A 261 10.15 -13.89 21.25
CA VAL A 261 8.83 -13.30 21.05
C VAL A 261 8.80 -11.88 21.60
N LEU A 262 8.35 -10.93 20.79
CA LEU A 262 8.08 -9.56 21.22
C LEU A 262 6.82 -9.02 20.57
N THR A 263 6.10 -8.19 21.31
CA THR A 263 4.95 -7.44 20.79
C THR A 263 5.36 -5.99 20.56
N VAL A 264 5.21 -5.52 19.33
CA VAL A 264 5.53 -4.14 18.94
C VAL A 264 4.30 -3.43 18.38
N THR A 265 4.17 -2.16 18.73
CA THR A 265 3.24 -1.24 18.08
C THR A 265 3.96 -0.60 16.91
N GLN A 266 3.53 -0.90 15.68
CA GLN A 266 4.05 -0.26 14.49
C GLN A 266 3.21 0.95 14.12
N GLN A 267 3.85 2.11 13.96
CA GLN A 267 3.20 3.38 13.67
C GLN A 267 3.78 3.98 12.39
N SER A 268 2.92 4.52 11.53
CA SER A 268 3.32 5.23 10.32
C SER A 268 3.18 6.74 10.51
N LEU A 269 4.31 7.46 10.46
CA LEU A 269 4.33 8.92 10.52
C LEU A 269 4.55 9.51 9.12
N ARG A 270 3.60 10.33 8.66
CA ARG A 270 3.67 11.01 7.37
C ARG A 270 3.99 12.48 7.57
N PRO A 271 5.01 13.05 6.90
CA PRO A 271 5.26 14.48 6.92
C PRO A 271 4.08 15.25 6.30
N PRO A 272 3.68 16.42 6.85
CA PRO A 272 2.57 17.21 6.30
C PRO A 272 2.79 17.70 4.86
N LEU A 273 4.04 17.91 4.47
CA LEU A 273 4.43 18.51 3.18
C LEU A 273 4.83 17.48 2.12
N ASN A 274 5.07 16.22 2.50
CA ASN A 274 5.47 15.14 1.58
C ASN A 274 4.71 13.86 1.97
N ASN A 275 3.71 13.48 1.17
CA ASN A 275 2.86 12.32 1.42
C ASN A 275 3.37 11.01 0.78
N ASP A 276 4.42 11.09 -0.04
CA ASP A 276 4.90 9.95 -0.80
C ASP A 276 5.81 9.07 0.06
N SER A 277 6.66 9.66 0.92
CA SER A 277 7.46 8.93 1.90
C SER A 277 6.84 9.00 3.29
N HIS A 278 7.08 7.97 4.09
CA HIS A 278 6.63 7.91 5.47
C HIS A 278 7.61 7.12 6.33
N LEU A 279 7.63 7.45 7.62
CA LEU A 279 8.44 6.75 8.61
C LEU A 279 7.60 5.63 9.23
N VAL A 280 8.19 4.45 9.37
CA VAL A 280 7.62 3.34 10.14
C VAL A 280 8.46 3.16 11.40
N LEU A 281 7.82 3.33 12.55
CA LEU A 281 8.40 3.15 13.88
C LEU A 281 7.86 1.88 14.52
N ALA A 282 8.69 1.14 15.24
CA ALA A 282 8.24 0.09 16.15
C ALA A 282 8.57 0.45 17.59
N THR A 283 7.54 0.47 18.44
CA THR A 283 7.69 0.70 19.88
C THR A 283 7.12 -0.46 20.67
N ALA A 284 7.55 -0.61 21.91
CA ALA A 284 6.96 -1.56 22.86
C ALA A 284 6.28 -0.80 24.00
N ALA A 285 5.30 -1.43 24.65
CA ALA A 285 4.71 -0.88 25.87
C ALA A 285 5.80 -0.63 26.92
N ARG A 286 5.69 0.47 27.67
CA ARG A 286 6.64 0.79 28.75
C ARG A 286 6.61 -0.31 29.81
N ASP A 287 7.78 -0.60 30.36
CA ASP A 287 7.99 -1.59 31.43
C ASP A 287 7.52 -3.01 31.06
N SER A 288 7.54 -3.34 29.77
CA SER A 288 7.15 -4.65 29.24
C SER A 288 8.35 -5.53 28.89
N ALA A 289 8.14 -6.85 28.83
CA ALA A 289 9.14 -7.80 28.34
C ALA A 289 9.58 -7.48 26.90
N SER A 290 8.67 -6.96 26.06
CA SER A 290 8.99 -6.51 24.70
C SER A 290 9.94 -5.30 24.69
N GLN A 291 9.82 -4.38 25.66
CA GLN A 291 10.75 -3.26 25.78
C GLN A 291 12.16 -3.77 26.14
N GLU A 292 12.24 -4.73 27.04
CA GLU A 292 13.52 -5.35 27.41
C GLU A 292 14.12 -6.14 26.24
N ALA A 293 13.30 -6.86 25.47
CA ALA A 293 13.74 -7.53 24.24
C ALA A 293 14.32 -6.55 23.20
N LEU A 294 13.72 -5.37 23.02
CA LEU A 294 14.28 -4.32 22.15
C LEU A 294 15.61 -3.76 22.69
N ARG A 295 15.75 -3.60 24.01
CA ARG A 295 17.03 -3.19 24.62
C ARG A 295 18.11 -4.25 24.44
N LEU A 296 17.78 -5.52 24.64
CA LEU A 296 18.70 -6.64 24.39
C LEU A 296 19.16 -6.65 22.93
N LEU A 297 18.24 -6.40 21.99
CA LEU A 297 18.59 -6.30 20.57
C LEU A 297 19.56 -5.13 20.31
N ALA A 298 19.33 -3.97 20.91
CA ALA A 298 20.24 -2.82 20.81
C ALA A 298 21.65 -3.13 21.37
N GLN A 299 21.74 -3.88 22.48
CA GLN A 299 23.01 -4.34 23.05
C GLN A 299 23.74 -5.28 22.09
N VAL A 300 23.05 -6.28 21.53
CA VAL A 300 23.63 -7.23 20.56
C VAL A 300 24.21 -6.50 19.34
N ILE A 301 23.52 -5.49 18.82
CA ILE A 301 24.00 -4.69 17.67
C ILE A 301 25.23 -3.87 18.06
N SER A 302 25.26 -3.33 19.28
CA SER A 302 26.38 -2.51 19.78
C SER A 302 27.63 -3.36 19.97
N ASP A 303 27.48 -4.58 20.52
CA ASP A 303 28.58 -5.53 20.70
C ASP A 303 29.13 -6.04 19.37
N ALA A 304 28.25 -6.27 18.39
CA ALA A 304 28.64 -6.64 17.02
C ALA A 304 29.40 -5.51 16.28
N ARG A 305 29.25 -4.25 16.72
CA ARG A 305 29.96 -3.07 16.20
C ARG A 305 31.29 -2.76 16.89
N GLY A 306 31.86 -3.72 17.63
CA GLY A 306 33.20 -3.60 18.23
C GLY A 306 34.25 -2.98 17.28
N PRO A 307 35.29 -2.31 17.83
CA PRO A 307 36.03 -1.23 17.16
C PRO A 307 36.53 -1.64 15.76
N GLN A 308 35.88 -1.15 14.71
CA GLN A 308 36.34 -1.42 13.34
C GLN A 308 37.51 -0.50 12.95
N PRO A 309 38.59 -1.05 12.38
CA PRO A 309 39.63 -0.26 11.73
C PRO A 309 39.07 0.39 10.46
N THR A 310 39.40 1.65 10.27
CA THR A 310 39.05 2.48 9.12
C THR A 310 39.54 1.84 7.81
N HIS A 311 38.63 1.34 6.98
CA HIS A 311 38.93 1.12 5.56
C HIS A 311 37.77 1.55 4.65
N THR A 312 38.03 2.69 4.01
CA THR A 312 37.70 3.08 2.63
C THR A 312 36.38 2.60 2.04
N THR A 313 35.40 3.51 2.13
CA THR A 313 34.19 3.57 1.34
C THR A 313 34.50 3.58 -0.16
N GLN A 314 34.14 2.50 -0.87
CA GLN A 314 33.69 2.61 -2.25
C GLN A 314 32.72 1.47 -2.54
N ARG A 315 31.42 1.74 -2.44
CA ARG A 315 30.36 0.89 -2.98
C ARG A 315 29.19 1.75 -3.48
N CYS A 316 28.73 1.33 -4.66
CA CYS A 316 27.92 2.02 -5.68
C CYS A 316 28.62 3.14 -6.45
#